data_AF-A0A6I1K3X5-F1
#
_entry.id   AF-A0A6I1K3X5-F1
#
_cell.length_a   1.000
_cell.length_b   1.000
_cell.length_c   1.000
_cell.angle_alpha   90.00
_cell.angle_beta   90.00
_cell.angle_gamma   90.00
#
_symmetry.space_group_name_H-M   'P 1'
#
loop_
_entity.id
_entity.type
_entity.pdbx_description
1 polymer ?
#
loop_
_entity_poly.entity_id
_entity_poly.type
_entity_poly.pdbx_seq_one_letter_code
_entity_poly.pdbx_strand_id
1 'polypeptide(L)'
;MRIAVGGFMHETNTFVPEPTPWAMFNQEGAWPGFTRGPEILTKFRPFNIAVSGFMGVAEKAGHVMVPLSWSFAQPSGQVADAVFERACAYLIADIADAAPDAVFLELHGAMTTETIEDAEGELLARVRRLVGPDVPVVASLDLHANVTRQMVDNASFMSAYRTYPHIDWLQTGQRVAEWFDRVVSWGPRPARAFRQMPFLIPIASGCSMIEPMKGLYALLGEIEAETGVHLSLCPGFPSADIFDMGATVIGYGADQATVDEAVDRLYRAVLRSEAAFLEHLAKPQDEAVTLAFQRAALASKPVIIADTQDNPGAGGSSITTGFLSAMINRGAKDTLMALFHEPEIAKAAHAAGKGATFEVTFSAHGKGPGEVPLTTKAEVVAVSDGRFTGTGRGAEELGALPRRLAALCGFGGGRRFARRGAGRHRRHPVQASQAGCPPTADVEPVGESRAPFIPAVRPSRLGYRLAPQDEGGAARRAGNPRRLGPGTLDATGTLLAIRKPPHPEVRAPGDAPASSGGEPLRTRFGCAGPTP
;
A
#
# COMPACT_ATOMS: atom_id res chain seq x y z
N MET A 1 28.37 -12.41 17.26
CA MET A 1 27.28 -13.31 17.67
C MET A 1 26.68 -13.97 16.44
N ARG A 2 26.12 -15.18 16.59
CA ARG A 2 25.25 -15.87 15.62
C ARG A 2 23.82 -15.37 15.83
N ILE A 3 23.29 -14.62 14.89
CA ILE A 3 21.95 -14.01 15.01
C ILE A 3 21.01 -14.72 14.04
N ALA A 4 19.98 -15.36 14.58
CA ALA A 4 18.92 -15.93 13.77
C ALA A 4 18.09 -14.83 13.11
N VAL A 5 17.81 -14.93 11.82
CA VAL A 5 17.05 -13.93 11.04
C VAL A 5 15.90 -14.59 10.29
N GLY A 6 14.68 -14.08 10.50
CA GLY A 6 13.47 -14.58 9.87
C GLY A 6 12.33 -13.57 9.95
N GLY A 7 11.13 -13.99 9.57
CA GLY A 7 9.96 -13.10 9.65
C GLY A 7 8.64 -13.78 9.34
N PHE A 8 7.56 -13.23 9.89
CA PHE A 8 6.21 -13.65 9.58
C PHE A 8 5.31 -12.44 9.66
N MET A 9 4.88 -11.95 8.51
CA MET A 9 4.26 -10.64 8.37
C MET A 9 2.89 -10.75 7.70
N HIS A 10 1.91 -10.11 8.30
CA HIS A 10 0.60 -9.90 7.72
C HIS A 10 -0.12 -8.77 8.47
N GLU A 11 -0.96 -8.01 7.77
CA GLU A 11 -1.87 -7.05 8.37
C GLU A 11 -3.29 -7.60 8.24
N THR A 12 -3.99 -7.79 9.36
CA THR A 12 -5.34 -8.33 9.34
C THR A 12 -6.40 -7.26 9.45
N ASN A 13 -7.28 -7.23 8.46
CA ASN A 13 -8.60 -6.61 8.56
C ASN A 13 -9.63 -7.65 9.04
N THR A 14 -10.05 -7.58 10.29
CA THR A 14 -10.97 -8.57 10.89
C THR A 14 -12.39 -8.48 10.35
N PHE A 15 -12.71 -7.42 9.60
CA PHE A 15 -14.01 -7.25 8.94
C PHE A 15 -14.08 -7.92 7.56
N VAL A 16 -12.95 -8.42 7.06
CA VAL A 16 -12.90 -9.24 5.84
C VAL A 16 -13.20 -10.70 6.25
N PRO A 17 -14.30 -11.29 5.74
CA PRO A 17 -14.77 -12.59 6.21
C PRO A 17 -13.92 -13.75 5.70
N GLU A 18 -13.26 -13.61 4.55
CA GLU A 18 -12.41 -14.66 4.01
C GLU A 18 -11.06 -14.73 4.75
N PRO A 19 -10.71 -15.89 5.33
CA PRO A 19 -9.42 -16.04 5.98
C PRO A 19 -8.28 -16.09 4.96
N THR A 20 -7.12 -15.56 5.34
CA THR A 20 -5.91 -15.49 4.54
C THR A 20 -5.26 -16.87 4.43
N PRO A 21 -5.20 -17.50 3.24
CA PRO A 21 -4.67 -18.84 3.06
C PRO A 21 -3.15 -18.86 2.90
N TRP A 22 -2.52 -20.01 3.17
CA TRP A 22 -1.08 -20.23 2.97
C TRP A 22 -0.59 -19.80 1.58
N ALA A 23 -1.41 -20.03 0.55
CA ALA A 23 -1.05 -19.68 -0.83
C ALA A 23 -0.66 -18.21 -1.00
N MET A 24 -1.24 -17.28 -0.23
CA MET A 24 -0.89 -15.85 -0.30
C MET A 24 0.53 -15.58 0.22
N PHE A 25 0.97 -16.32 1.25
CA PHE A 25 2.33 -16.22 1.78
C PHE A 25 3.41 -16.77 0.84
N ASN A 26 3.03 -17.51 -0.21
CA ASN A 26 3.94 -18.07 -1.21
C ASN A 26 4.03 -17.19 -2.47
N GLN A 27 3.20 -16.15 -2.58
CA GLN A 27 3.18 -15.30 -3.78
C GLN A 27 4.41 -14.40 -3.82
N GLU A 28 5.15 -14.47 -4.92
CA GLU A 28 6.24 -13.53 -5.19
C GLU A 28 5.70 -12.29 -5.92
N GLY A 29 6.23 -11.12 -5.56
CA GLY A 29 5.87 -9.87 -6.20
C GLY A 29 6.72 -8.74 -5.65
N ALA A 30 6.06 -7.75 -5.06
CA ALA A 30 6.73 -6.63 -4.39
C ALA A 30 7.53 -7.06 -3.15
N TRP A 31 7.18 -8.22 -2.58
CA TRP A 31 7.90 -8.89 -1.51
C TRP A 31 8.38 -10.27 -1.97
N PRO A 32 9.41 -10.84 -1.32
CA PRO A 32 9.75 -12.25 -1.49
C PRO A 32 8.54 -13.13 -1.15
N GLY A 33 8.33 -14.22 -1.89
CA GLY A 33 7.47 -15.30 -1.40
C GLY A 33 8.14 -16.06 -0.26
N PHE A 34 7.39 -16.92 0.43
CA PHE A 34 7.91 -17.80 1.48
C PHE A 34 9.28 -18.38 1.11
N THR A 35 10.26 -18.16 1.97
CA THR A 35 11.64 -18.60 1.79
C THR A 35 12.15 -19.15 3.12
N ARG A 36 12.85 -20.29 3.09
CA ARG A 36 13.40 -20.92 4.31
C ARG A 36 14.84 -21.35 4.08
N GLY A 37 15.69 -21.07 5.06
CA GLY A 37 17.10 -21.43 5.05
C GLY A 37 17.98 -20.48 4.23
N PRO A 38 19.15 -20.96 3.75
CA PRO A 38 20.24 -20.12 3.22
C PRO A 38 19.87 -19.13 2.12
N GLU A 39 18.81 -19.39 1.36
CA GLU A 39 18.33 -18.48 0.31
C GLU A 39 17.94 -17.09 0.83
N ILE A 40 17.54 -16.96 2.11
CA ILE A 40 17.26 -15.65 2.71
C ILE A 40 18.47 -14.71 2.57
N LEU A 41 19.69 -15.24 2.74
CA LEU A 41 20.92 -14.45 2.73
C LEU A 41 21.29 -13.89 1.35
N THR A 42 20.70 -14.40 0.26
CA THR A 42 20.99 -13.95 -1.11
C THR A 42 19.76 -13.33 -1.77
N LYS A 43 18.60 -13.99 -1.69
CA LYS A 43 17.34 -13.57 -2.33
C LYS A 43 16.85 -12.23 -1.82
N PHE A 44 17.09 -11.90 -0.55
CA PHE A 44 16.49 -10.72 0.09
C PHE A 44 17.30 -9.44 -0.13
N ARG A 45 18.60 -9.55 -0.45
CA ARG A 45 19.51 -8.40 -0.59
C ARG A 45 19.02 -7.29 -1.53
N PRO A 46 18.33 -7.59 -2.66
CA PRO A 46 17.81 -6.55 -3.53
C PRO A 46 16.55 -5.86 -3.01
N PHE A 47 15.87 -6.41 -2.00
CA PHE A 47 14.61 -5.88 -1.48
C PHE A 47 14.84 -4.78 -0.44
N ASN A 48 14.02 -3.72 -0.52
CA ASN A 48 13.97 -2.65 0.46
C ASN A 48 13.10 -3.04 1.68
N ILE A 49 13.54 -4.02 2.46
CA ILE A 49 12.80 -4.57 3.62
C ILE A 49 13.69 -4.65 4.86
N ALA A 50 13.09 -4.76 6.05
CA ALA A 50 13.80 -4.63 7.31
C ALA A 50 14.80 -5.76 7.53
N VAL A 51 14.49 -7.02 7.15
CA VAL A 51 15.48 -8.11 7.27
C VAL A 51 16.74 -7.83 6.43
N SER A 52 16.61 -7.23 5.25
CA SER A 52 17.76 -6.84 4.41
C SER A 52 18.59 -5.74 5.07
N GLY A 53 17.92 -4.73 5.65
CA GLY A 53 18.57 -3.65 6.39
C GLY A 53 19.31 -4.14 7.63
N PHE A 54 18.67 -5.00 8.41
CA PHE A 54 19.23 -5.60 9.62
C PHE A 54 20.48 -6.43 9.29
N MET A 55 20.38 -7.38 8.35
CA MET A 55 21.51 -8.21 7.94
C MET A 55 22.69 -7.34 7.49
N GLY A 56 22.43 -6.32 6.66
CA GLY A 56 23.48 -5.46 6.12
C GLY A 56 24.27 -4.65 7.16
N VAL A 57 23.64 -4.28 8.28
CA VAL A 57 24.32 -3.60 9.39
C VAL A 57 24.98 -4.59 10.34
N ALA A 58 24.27 -5.65 10.72
CA ALA A 58 24.77 -6.66 11.65
C ALA A 58 26.02 -7.39 11.11
N GLU A 59 26.07 -7.71 9.82
CA GLU A 59 27.24 -8.33 9.18
C GLU A 59 28.45 -7.41 9.18
N LYS A 60 28.26 -6.09 8.98
CA LYS A 60 29.34 -5.09 9.08
C LYS A 60 29.89 -4.96 10.50
N ALA A 61 29.04 -5.20 11.50
CA ALA A 61 29.44 -5.30 12.91
C ALA A 61 30.11 -6.66 13.25
N GLY A 62 30.33 -7.54 12.28
CA GLY A 62 31.00 -8.82 12.47
C GLY A 62 30.10 -9.93 13.03
N HIS A 63 28.77 -9.75 12.99
CA HIS A 63 27.83 -10.81 13.34
C HIS A 63 27.62 -11.78 12.18
N VAL A 64 27.23 -13.01 12.52
CA VAL A 64 26.96 -14.08 11.56
C VAL A 64 25.46 -14.30 11.49
N MET A 65 24.87 -14.16 10.30
CA MET A 65 23.44 -14.37 10.10
C MET A 65 23.11 -15.85 9.98
N VAL A 66 22.15 -16.33 10.77
CA VAL A 66 21.63 -17.69 10.74
C VAL A 66 20.20 -17.63 10.18
N PRO A 67 19.97 -18.00 8.91
CA PRO A 67 18.68 -17.81 8.29
C PRO A 67 17.64 -18.82 8.81
N LEU A 68 16.43 -18.33 9.09
CA LEU A 68 15.26 -19.11 9.51
C LEU A 68 14.29 -19.31 8.33
N SER A 69 12.99 -19.20 8.57
CA SER A 69 11.97 -18.95 7.55
C SER A 69 11.54 -17.48 7.53
N TRP A 70 11.07 -17.03 6.38
CA TRP A 70 10.46 -15.73 6.19
C TRP A 70 9.23 -15.86 5.29
N SER A 71 8.12 -15.21 5.67
CA SER A 71 6.90 -15.14 4.86
C SER A 71 6.14 -13.85 5.07
N PHE A 72 5.53 -13.36 4.00
CA PHE A 72 4.66 -12.19 4.00
C PHE A 72 3.42 -12.46 3.13
N ALA A 73 2.25 -12.05 3.61
CA ALA A 73 1.05 -11.93 2.81
C ALA A 73 0.56 -10.48 2.84
N GLN A 74 0.11 -9.98 1.69
CA GLN A 74 -0.55 -8.68 1.59
C GLN A 74 -1.73 -8.57 2.58
N PRO A 75 -2.10 -7.35 3.01
CA PRO A 75 -3.23 -7.15 3.91
C PRO A 75 -4.52 -7.82 3.40
N SER A 76 -5.20 -8.55 4.28
CA SER A 76 -6.48 -9.23 4.00
C SER A 76 -7.15 -9.68 5.31
N GLY A 77 -8.07 -10.66 5.27
CA GLY A 77 -8.76 -11.17 6.45
C GLY A 77 -7.86 -11.92 7.43
N GLN A 78 -8.46 -12.49 8.48
CA GLN A 78 -7.74 -13.22 9.52
C GLN A 78 -6.88 -14.35 8.96
N VAL A 79 -5.68 -14.55 9.51
CA VAL A 79 -4.84 -15.69 9.13
C VAL A 79 -5.50 -16.96 9.63
N ALA A 80 -5.68 -17.95 8.76
CA ALA A 80 -6.20 -19.24 9.20
C ALA A 80 -5.27 -19.86 10.27
N ASP A 81 -5.81 -20.44 11.33
CA ASP A 81 -4.99 -20.93 12.45
C ASP A 81 -3.93 -21.95 12.00
N ALA A 82 -4.29 -22.84 11.06
CA ALA A 82 -3.37 -23.81 10.49
C ALA A 82 -2.22 -23.18 9.69
N VAL A 83 -2.40 -21.96 9.18
CA VAL A 83 -1.36 -21.18 8.50
C VAL A 83 -0.41 -20.57 9.52
N PHE A 84 -0.95 -19.97 10.58
CA PHE A 84 -0.16 -19.44 11.69
C PHE A 84 0.69 -20.54 12.34
N GLU A 85 0.08 -21.68 12.67
CA GLU A 85 0.78 -22.83 13.26
C GLU A 85 1.89 -23.37 12.35
N ARG A 86 1.65 -23.41 11.03
CA ARG A 86 2.67 -23.83 10.06
C ARG A 86 3.87 -22.88 10.05
N ALA A 87 3.62 -21.58 9.94
CA ALA A 87 4.69 -20.58 9.90
C ALA A 87 5.50 -20.57 11.19
N CYS A 88 4.82 -20.63 12.35
CA CYS A 88 5.45 -20.76 13.65
C CYS A 88 6.28 -22.04 13.76
N ALA A 89 5.77 -23.19 13.31
CA ALA A 89 6.50 -24.45 13.38
C ALA A 89 7.83 -24.39 12.60
N TYR A 90 7.86 -23.72 11.44
CA TYR A 90 9.11 -23.51 10.72
C TYR A 90 10.10 -22.64 11.49
N LEU A 91 9.67 -21.47 11.98
CA LEU A 91 10.53 -20.55 12.75
C LEU A 91 11.08 -21.24 14.00
N ILE A 92 10.23 -21.89 14.79
CA ILE A 92 10.59 -22.54 16.05
C ILE A 92 11.55 -23.71 15.81
N ALA A 93 11.31 -24.54 14.79
CA ALA A 93 12.23 -25.63 14.45
C ALA A 93 13.61 -25.07 14.02
N ASP A 94 13.63 -24.05 13.16
CA ASP A 94 14.88 -23.46 12.68
C ASP A 94 15.68 -22.81 13.82
N ILE A 95 15.01 -22.13 14.76
CA ILE A 95 15.66 -21.54 15.94
C ILE A 95 16.22 -22.64 16.86
N ALA A 96 15.47 -23.73 17.08
CA ALA A 96 15.89 -24.84 17.93
C ALA A 96 17.14 -25.53 17.38
N ASP A 97 17.17 -25.80 16.08
CA ASP A 97 18.31 -26.42 15.40
C ASP A 97 19.53 -25.49 15.36
N ALA A 98 19.32 -24.19 15.19
CA ALA A 98 20.38 -23.20 15.13
C ALA A 98 21.07 -22.97 16.49
N ALA A 99 20.30 -22.98 17.59
CA ALA A 99 20.72 -22.50 18.90
C ALA A 99 21.49 -21.16 18.80
N PRO A 100 20.83 -20.08 18.35
CA PRO A 100 21.49 -18.81 18.07
C PRO A 100 21.79 -18.03 19.36
N ASP A 101 22.73 -17.10 19.28
CA ASP A 101 23.06 -16.19 20.38
C ASP A 101 22.03 -15.05 20.52
N ALA A 102 21.27 -14.77 19.46
CA ALA A 102 20.18 -13.80 19.42
C ALA A 102 19.20 -14.11 18.27
N VAL A 103 17.99 -13.55 18.33
CA VAL A 103 16.96 -13.69 17.30
C VAL A 103 16.49 -12.31 16.83
N PHE A 104 16.47 -12.10 15.52
CA PHE A 104 15.79 -10.99 14.86
C PHE A 104 14.59 -11.51 14.06
N LEU A 105 13.42 -10.91 14.28
CA LEU A 105 12.21 -11.17 13.51
C LEU A 105 11.71 -9.91 12.84
N GLU A 106 11.50 -9.99 11.52
CA GLU A 106 10.70 -9.00 10.80
C GLU A 106 9.22 -9.36 10.93
N LEU A 107 8.48 -8.53 11.66
CA LEU A 107 7.07 -8.71 11.99
C LEU A 107 6.26 -7.50 11.49
N HIS A 108 4.95 -7.68 11.31
CA HIS A 108 4.07 -6.56 11.04
C HIS A 108 3.60 -5.91 12.35
N GLY A 109 3.09 -6.73 13.27
CA GLY A 109 2.53 -6.30 14.56
C GLY A 109 1.02 -6.05 14.51
N ALA A 110 0.33 -6.46 13.45
CA ALA A 110 -1.12 -6.34 13.31
C ALA A 110 -1.74 -7.61 12.71
N MET A 111 -1.08 -8.76 12.89
CA MET A 111 -1.61 -10.03 12.45
C MET A 111 -2.56 -10.57 13.53
N THR A 112 -3.73 -11.00 13.09
CA THR A 112 -4.65 -11.77 13.92
C THR A 112 -4.93 -13.09 13.21
N THR A 113 -5.16 -14.14 13.99
CA THR A 113 -5.65 -15.41 13.48
C THR A 113 -7.14 -15.54 13.76
N GLU A 114 -7.75 -16.65 13.32
CA GLU A 114 -9.15 -16.96 13.63
C GLU A 114 -9.41 -17.05 15.15
N THR A 115 -8.40 -17.46 15.93
CA THR A 115 -8.52 -17.65 17.39
C THR A 115 -7.53 -16.87 18.26
N ILE A 116 -6.55 -16.19 17.67
CA ILE A 116 -5.49 -15.46 18.37
C ILE A 116 -5.51 -13.99 17.92
N GLU A 117 -5.90 -13.10 18.82
CA GLU A 117 -5.96 -11.66 18.55
C GLU A 117 -4.56 -11.04 18.38
N ASP A 118 -3.56 -11.54 19.12
CA ASP A 118 -2.17 -11.08 19.06
C ASP A 118 -1.24 -12.20 18.56
N ALA A 119 -1.19 -12.37 17.24
CA ALA A 119 -0.42 -13.42 16.61
C ALA A 119 1.09 -13.20 16.79
N GLU A 120 1.58 -11.96 16.68
CA GLU A 120 2.97 -11.61 16.89
C GLU A 120 3.41 -11.81 18.34
N GLY A 121 2.61 -11.42 19.33
CA GLY A 121 2.91 -11.65 20.74
C GLY A 121 2.91 -13.12 21.11
N GLU A 122 2.02 -13.94 20.53
CA GLU A 122 2.08 -15.39 20.69
C GLU A 122 3.35 -15.98 20.07
N LEU A 123 3.73 -15.57 18.86
CA LEU A 123 4.99 -15.98 18.23
C LEU A 123 6.20 -15.59 19.10
N LEU A 124 6.26 -14.34 19.56
CA LEU A 124 7.32 -13.84 20.44
C LEU A 124 7.37 -14.63 21.75
N ALA A 125 6.22 -15.00 22.33
CA ALA A 125 6.15 -15.83 23.53
C ALA A 125 6.68 -17.25 23.29
N ARG A 126 6.35 -17.87 22.15
CA ARG A 126 6.89 -19.19 21.76
C ARG A 126 8.41 -19.13 21.57
N VAL A 127 8.91 -18.10 20.89
CA VAL A 127 10.35 -17.89 20.70
C VAL A 127 11.04 -17.69 22.05
N ARG A 128 10.52 -16.81 22.91
CA ARG A 128 11.06 -16.57 24.26
C ARG A 128 11.12 -17.84 25.10
N ARG A 129 10.09 -18.68 25.05
CA ARG A 129 10.04 -19.96 25.75
C ARG A 129 11.11 -20.94 25.26
N LEU A 130 11.39 -20.93 23.96
CA LEU A 130 12.41 -21.79 23.34
C LEU A 130 13.83 -21.32 23.66
N VAL A 131 14.13 -20.03 23.47
CA VAL A 131 15.50 -19.51 23.60
C VAL A 131 15.89 -19.15 25.05
N GLY A 132 14.91 -19.12 25.95
CA GLY A 132 15.12 -18.78 27.35
C GLY A 132 15.20 -17.27 27.62
N PRO A 133 15.41 -16.87 28.88
CA PRO A 133 15.42 -15.46 29.28
C PRO A 133 16.66 -14.70 28.82
N ASP A 134 17.75 -15.42 28.51
CA ASP A 134 19.07 -14.83 28.34
C ASP A 134 19.42 -14.44 26.89
N VAL A 135 18.70 -15.00 25.92
CA VAL A 135 18.90 -14.74 24.49
C VAL A 135 18.13 -13.47 24.09
N PRO A 136 18.77 -12.45 23.52
CA PRO A 136 18.07 -11.28 23.00
C PRO A 136 17.12 -11.65 21.86
N VAL A 137 15.87 -11.17 21.94
CA VAL A 137 14.86 -11.31 20.88
C VAL A 137 14.48 -9.92 20.43
N VAL A 138 14.91 -9.52 19.24
CA VAL A 138 14.67 -8.19 18.69
C VAL A 138 13.74 -8.26 17.48
N ALA A 139 12.94 -7.23 17.25
CA ALA A 139 12.04 -7.20 16.11
C ALA A 139 11.93 -5.82 15.47
N SER A 140 11.66 -5.80 14.16
CA SER A 140 11.10 -4.65 13.48
C SER A 140 9.59 -4.81 13.35
N LEU A 141 8.85 -3.71 13.41
CA LEU A 141 7.39 -3.64 13.27
C LEU A 141 6.98 -2.67 12.17
N ASP A 142 5.78 -2.86 11.63
CA ASP A 142 5.10 -1.83 10.85
C ASP A 142 4.65 -0.67 11.76
N LEU A 143 4.46 0.52 11.18
CA LEU A 143 3.91 1.68 11.90
C LEU A 143 2.47 1.43 12.36
N HIS A 144 1.68 0.63 11.63
CA HIS A 144 0.31 0.28 11.98
C HIS A 144 0.20 -0.85 13.01
N ALA A 145 1.31 -1.29 13.61
CA ALA A 145 1.28 -2.34 14.63
C ALA A 145 0.30 -2.00 15.78
N ASN A 146 -0.60 -2.93 16.08
CA ASN A 146 -1.39 -2.97 17.31
C ASN A 146 -0.52 -3.60 18.41
N VAL A 147 0.47 -2.83 18.88
CA VAL A 147 1.46 -3.32 19.85
C VAL A 147 0.77 -3.71 21.16
N THR A 148 0.99 -4.93 21.60
CA THR A 148 0.40 -5.45 22.84
C THR A 148 1.41 -5.50 23.99
N ARG A 149 0.89 -5.68 25.20
CA ARG A 149 1.74 -5.96 26.36
C ARG A 149 2.53 -7.26 26.20
N GLN A 150 1.92 -8.28 25.60
CA GLN A 150 2.56 -9.58 25.37
C GLN A 150 3.77 -9.47 24.44
N MET A 151 3.70 -8.64 23.39
CA MET A 151 4.86 -8.35 22.53
C MET A 151 6.00 -7.70 23.33
N VAL A 152 5.70 -6.67 24.12
CA VAL A 152 6.69 -5.91 24.92
C VAL A 152 7.36 -6.77 25.99
N ASP A 153 6.62 -7.69 26.61
CA ASP A 153 7.13 -8.57 27.66
C ASP A 153 8.04 -9.69 27.10
N ASN A 154 7.82 -10.12 25.86
CA ASN A 154 8.56 -11.24 25.24
C ASN A 154 9.74 -10.79 24.34
N ALA A 155 9.66 -9.60 23.74
CA ALA A 155 10.76 -9.00 23.01
C ALA A 155 11.74 -8.26 23.93
N SER A 156 13.03 -8.37 23.64
CA SER A 156 14.10 -7.58 24.26
C SER A 156 14.11 -6.14 23.73
N PHE A 157 13.76 -5.96 22.45
CA PHE A 157 13.72 -4.65 21.80
C PHE A 157 12.84 -4.72 20.55
N MET A 158 12.07 -3.66 20.29
CA MET A 158 11.29 -3.51 19.06
C MET A 158 11.43 -2.10 18.52
N SER A 159 11.50 -1.97 17.20
CA SER A 159 11.45 -0.68 16.51
C SER A 159 10.43 -0.70 15.37
N ALA A 160 9.53 0.26 15.35
CA ALA A 160 8.52 0.39 14.30
C ALA A 160 8.96 1.36 13.20
N TYR A 161 8.33 1.27 12.02
CA TYR A 161 8.46 2.28 10.96
C TYR A 161 8.12 3.68 11.47
N ARG A 162 8.72 4.71 10.87
CA ARG A 162 8.51 6.12 11.24
C ARG A 162 7.86 6.93 10.13
N THR A 163 7.56 6.31 8.99
CA THR A 163 6.94 6.98 7.85
C THR A 163 5.63 6.33 7.43
N TYR A 164 4.62 7.16 7.17
CA TYR A 164 3.39 6.77 6.47
C TYR A 164 3.08 7.83 5.39
N PRO A 165 3.15 7.49 4.09
CA PRO A 165 3.34 6.15 3.53
C PRO A 165 4.75 5.61 3.84
N HIS A 166 4.84 4.29 4.00
CA HIS A 166 6.10 3.65 4.36
C HIS A 166 7.12 3.80 3.24
N ILE A 167 8.28 4.37 3.59
CA ILE A 167 9.47 4.48 2.74
C ILE A 167 10.74 4.15 3.53
N ASP A 168 10.58 3.66 4.77
CA ASP A 168 11.66 3.42 5.73
C ASP A 168 11.73 1.97 6.24
N TRP A 169 11.25 1.00 5.44
CA TRP A 169 11.28 -0.43 5.77
C TRP A 169 12.70 -0.92 6.08
N LEU A 170 13.63 -0.73 5.14
CA LEU A 170 15.03 -1.14 5.29
C LEU A 170 15.72 -0.37 6.41
N GLN A 171 15.47 0.94 6.51
CA GLN A 171 16.02 1.82 7.53
C GLN A 171 15.54 1.41 8.93
N THR A 172 14.36 0.83 9.05
CA THR A 172 13.88 0.28 10.32
C THR A 172 14.68 -0.95 10.72
N GLY A 173 14.96 -1.86 9.78
CA GLY A 173 15.88 -2.98 10.03
C GLY A 173 17.28 -2.53 10.43
N GLN A 174 17.81 -1.51 9.73
CA GLN A 174 19.09 -0.89 10.08
C GLN A 174 19.06 -0.34 11.51
N ARG A 175 18.01 0.40 11.87
CA ARG A 175 17.82 0.95 13.22
C ARG A 175 17.79 -0.16 14.28
N VAL A 176 17.09 -1.28 14.04
CA VAL A 176 17.10 -2.42 14.98
C VAL A 176 18.53 -2.97 15.16
N ALA A 177 19.30 -3.11 14.08
CA ALA A 177 20.69 -3.55 14.15
C ALA A 177 21.62 -2.54 14.84
N GLU A 178 21.42 -1.23 14.63
CA GLU A 178 22.20 -0.16 15.28
C GLU A 178 21.97 -0.11 16.80
N TRP A 179 20.77 -0.46 17.26
CA TRP A 179 20.47 -0.60 18.69
C TRP A 179 20.85 -1.96 19.27
N PHE A 180 21.15 -2.96 18.43
CA PHE A 180 21.37 -4.34 18.87
C PHE A 180 22.48 -4.45 19.92
N ASP A 181 23.65 -3.86 19.68
CA ASP A 181 24.77 -3.91 20.63
C ASP A 181 24.43 -3.22 21.96
N ARG A 182 23.63 -2.14 21.94
CA ARG A 182 23.15 -1.47 23.15
C ARG A 182 22.23 -2.39 23.95
N VAL A 183 21.27 -3.03 23.27
CA VAL A 183 20.36 -4.01 23.89
C VAL A 183 21.14 -5.16 24.51
N VAL A 184 22.14 -5.70 23.81
CA VAL A 184 23.03 -6.74 24.37
C VAL A 184 23.76 -6.22 25.61
N SER A 185 24.25 -4.98 25.60
CA SER A 185 24.97 -4.39 26.74
C SER A 185 24.10 -4.12 27.97
N TRP A 186 22.81 -3.83 27.78
CA TRP A 186 21.83 -3.68 28.86
C TRP A 186 21.33 -5.02 29.40
N GLY A 187 21.60 -6.09 28.66
CA GLY A 187 21.07 -7.42 28.89
C GLY A 187 19.77 -7.68 28.13
N PRO A 188 19.33 -8.95 28.09
CA PRO A 188 18.22 -9.44 27.27
C PRO A 188 16.84 -8.90 27.69
N ARG A 189 16.77 -8.17 28.81
CA ARG A 189 15.57 -7.51 29.33
C ARG A 189 15.92 -6.08 29.76
N PRO A 190 16.12 -5.16 28.81
CA PRO A 190 16.42 -3.78 29.13
C PRO A 190 15.24 -3.08 29.81
N ALA A 191 15.49 -1.88 30.35
CA ALA A 191 14.42 -1.01 30.81
C ALA A 191 13.47 -0.71 29.64
N ARG A 192 12.17 -0.75 29.92
CA ARG A 192 11.14 -0.62 28.89
C ARG A 192 9.88 0.03 29.43
N ALA A 193 9.15 0.74 28.58
CA ALA A 193 7.84 1.27 28.91
C ALA A 193 6.87 1.08 27.73
N PHE A 194 5.59 0.99 28.08
CA PHE A 194 4.46 0.80 27.18
C PHE A 194 3.33 1.74 27.64
N ARG A 195 2.79 2.52 26.70
CA ARG A 195 1.61 3.37 26.93
C ARG A 195 0.70 3.28 25.71
N GLN A 196 -0.55 2.88 25.94
CA GLN A 196 -1.57 2.81 24.91
C GLN A 196 -2.54 3.98 25.05
N MET A 197 -2.96 4.52 23.92
CA MET A 197 -3.88 5.65 23.83
C MET A 197 -5.31 5.17 24.10
N PRO A 198 -6.15 5.97 24.78
CA PRO A 198 -7.55 5.62 25.03
C PRO A 198 -8.47 5.98 23.83
N PHE A 199 -7.91 6.16 22.63
CA PHE A 199 -8.64 6.51 21.42
C PHE A 199 -7.95 5.92 20.18
N LEU A 200 -8.71 5.86 19.09
CA LEU A 200 -8.26 5.32 17.80
C LEU A 200 -7.83 6.44 16.87
N ILE A 201 -6.77 6.20 16.10
CA ILE A 201 -6.33 7.10 15.04
C ILE A 201 -6.82 6.52 13.71
N PRO A 202 -7.67 7.23 12.96
CA PRO A 202 -8.05 6.80 11.61
C PRO A 202 -6.80 6.63 10.74
N ILE A 203 -6.74 5.56 9.94
CA ILE A 203 -5.56 5.23 9.13
C ILE A 203 -5.11 6.42 8.25
N ALA A 204 -6.06 7.15 7.66
CA ALA A 204 -5.77 8.32 6.82
C ALA A 204 -5.12 9.48 7.59
N SER A 205 -5.43 9.61 8.89
CA SER A 205 -4.86 10.62 9.79
C SER A 205 -3.46 10.24 10.30
N GLY A 206 -3.01 9.00 10.07
CA GLY A 206 -1.68 8.51 10.46
C GLY A 206 -0.51 9.03 9.60
N CYS A 207 -0.75 9.90 8.62
CA CYS A 207 0.27 10.31 7.65
C CYS A 207 1.38 11.14 8.30
N SER A 208 2.61 10.62 8.26
CA SER A 208 3.77 11.24 8.92
C SER A 208 4.26 12.53 8.25
N MET A 209 3.66 12.92 7.12
CA MET A 209 3.99 14.16 6.41
C MET A 209 3.12 15.35 6.82
N ILE A 210 2.05 15.10 7.57
CA ILE A 210 1.03 16.10 7.92
C ILE A 210 0.86 16.12 9.44
N GLU A 211 0.30 17.21 9.97
CA GLU A 211 0.03 17.28 11.41
C GLU A 211 -1.12 16.34 11.81
N PRO A 212 -1.18 15.86 13.06
CA PRO A 212 -0.17 16.04 14.12
C PRO A 212 1.01 15.06 14.02
N MET A 213 0.95 14.05 13.14
CA MET A 213 1.96 12.98 13.08
C MET A 213 3.36 13.49 12.73
N LYS A 214 3.47 14.48 11.85
CA LYS A 214 4.73 15.13 11.51
C LYS A 214 5.41 15.72 12.74
N GLY A 215 4.71 16.53 13.52
CA GLY A 215 5.22 17.10 14.77
C GLY A 215 5.54 16.04 15.82
N LEU A 216 4.72 14.98 15.92
CA LEU A 216 4.93 13.88 16.86
C LEU A 216 6.21 13.07 16.56
N TYR A 217 6.49 12.76 15.30
CA TYR A 217 7.73 12.07 14.92
C TYR A 217 8.97 12.98 15.04
N ALA A 218 8.82 14.29 14.84
CA ALA A 218 9.89 15.24 15.14
C ALA A 218 10.23 15.26 16.64
N LEU A 219 9.20 15.37 17.50
CA LEU A 219 9.35 15.30 18.95
C LEU A 219 9.95 13.97 19.41
N LEU A 220 9.54 12.85 18.80
CA LEU A 220 10.13 11.54 19.07
C LEU A 220 11.66 11.59 18.90
N GLY A 221 12.14 12.10 17.75
CA GLY A 221 13.57 12.22 17.48
C GLY A 221 14.31 13.15 18.44
N GLU A 222 13.68 14.26 18.86
CA GLU A 222 14.23 15.17 19.87
C GLU A 222 14.40 14.48 21.22
N ILE A 223 13.39 13.72 21.68
CA ILE A 223 13.46 12.99 22.95
C ILE A 223 14.56 11.93 22.91
N GLU A 224 14.69 11.17 21.81
CA GLU A 224 15.76 10.18 21.66
C GLU A 224 17.16 10.83 21.71
N ALA A 225 17.33 11.97 21.03
CA ALA A 225 18.59 12.71 21.02
C ALA A 225 18.97 13.29 22.40
N GLU A 226 17.97 13.74 23.18
CA GLU A 226 18.15 14.29 24.51
C GLU A 226 18.47 13.21 25.56
N THR A 227 17.77 12.07 25.50
CA THR A 227 17.75 11.08 26.59
C THR A 227 18.59 9.84 26.31
N GLY A 228 18.88 9.53 25.04
CA GLY A 228 19.49 8.27 24.63
C GLY A 228 18.56 7.05 24.77
N VAL A 229 17.26 7.26 25.00
CA VAL A 229 16.21 6.23 24.95
C VAL A 229 15.81 5.99 23.50
N HIS A 230 15.47 4.74 23.15
CA HIS A 230 14.79 4.44 21.90
C HIS A 230 13.28 4.59 22.08
N LEU A 231 12.60 5.19 21.10
CA LEU A 231 11.15 5.34 21.06
C LEU A 231 10.56 4.82 19.73
N SER A 232 9.37 4.23 19.83
CA SER A 232 8.50 3.95 18.69
C SER A 232 7.08 4.41 18.99
N LEU A 233 6.45 5.05 18.01
CA LEU A 233 5.03 5.43 18.01
C LEU A 233 4.35 4.65 16.88
N CYS A 234 3.39 3.80 17.26
CA CYS A 234 2.54 3.07 16.32
C CYS A 234 1.11 3.62 16.45
N PRO A 235 0.51 4.25 15.42
CA PRO A 235 -0.89 4.68 15.46
C PRO A 235 -1.92 3.55 15.59
N GLY A 236 -1.49 2.29 15.41
CA GLY A 236 -2.35 1.12 15.39
C GLY A 236 -3.06 0.93 14.04
N PHE A 237 -3.69 -0.23 13.88
CA PHE A 237 -4.49 -0.60 12.73
C PHE A 237 -5.96 -0.68 13.13
N PRO A 238 -6.79 0.33 12.81
CA PRO A 238 -8.15 0.45 13.33
C PRO A 238 -9.15 -0.52 12.69
N SER A 239 -8.78 -1.25 11.65
CA SER A 239 -9.64 -2.27 11.02
C SER A 239 -9.48 -3.65 11.67
N ALA A 240 -9.11 -3.70 12.95
CA ALA A 240 -8.98 -4.92 13.74
C ALA A 240 -9.87 -4.84 15.00
N ASP A 241 -10.82 -5.76 15.12
CA ASP A 241 -11.70 -5.93 16.29
C ASP A 241 -11.01 -6.84 17.32
N ILE A 242 -10.03 -6.28 18.03
CA ILE A 242 -9.23 -6.97 19.04
C ILE A 242 -9.10 -6.14 20.32
N PHE A 243 -8.79 -6.79 21.45
CA PHE A 243 -8.72 -6.15 22.76
C PHE A 243 -7.69 -5.02 22.83
N ASP A 244 -6.48 -5.27 22.31
CA ASP A 244 -5.35 -4.33 22.35
C ASP A 244 -5.29 -3.40 21.13
N MET A 245 -6.41 -3.19 20.41
CA MET A 245 -6.44 -2.28 19.27
C MET A 245 -6.29 -0.83 19.73
N GLY A 246 -5.22 -0.16 19.28
CA GLY A 246 -5.01 1.24 19.60
C GLY A 246 -3.60 1.74 19.35
N ALA A 247 -3.49 3.07 19.27
CA ALA A 247 -2.19 3.72 19.15
C ALA A 247 -1.34 3.45 20.40
N THR A 248 -0.05 3.22 20.22
CA THR A 248 0.87 2.81 21.29
C THR A 248 2.22 3.54 21.16
N VAL A 249 2.75 3.98 22.29
CA VAL A 249 4.14 4.39 22.44
C VAL A 249 4.89 3.33 23.25
N ILE A 250 6.00 2.86 22.72
CA ILE A 250 6.95 2.00 23.44
C ILE A 250 8.33 2.66 23.49
N GLY A 251 9.09 2.33 24.53
CA GLY A 251 10.47 2.79 24.65
C GLY A 251 11.38 1.80 25.33
N TYR A 252 12.68 1.89 25.03
CA TYR A 252 13.73 1.01 25.55
C TYR A 252 15.00 1.80 25.89
N GLY A 253 15.67 1.44 26.98
CA GLY A 253 16.87 2.15 27.44
C GLY A 253 17.64 1.41 28.51
N ALA A 254 18.66 2.08 29.05
CA ALA A 254 19.51 1.55 30.12
C ALA A 254 18.87 1.68 31.52
N ASP A 255 18.06 2.71 31.74
CA ASP A 255 17.49 3.09 33.04
C ASP A 255 15.96 3.25 32.95
N GLN A 256 15.25 2.67 33.92
CA GLN A 256 13.79 2.61 33.90
C GLN A 256 13.15 3.98 34.09
N ALA A 257 13.67 4.82 34.98
CA ALA A 257 13.11 6.15 35.22
C ALA A 257 13.23 7.04 33.97
N THR A 258 14.38 6.97 33.29
CA THR A 258 14.62 7.71 32.04
C THR A 258 13.69 7.24 30.92
N VAL A 259 13.50 5.92 30.79
CA VAL A 259 12.60 5.33 29.79
C VAL A 259 11.14 5.71 30.04
N ASP A 260 10.68 5.65 31.30
CA ASP A 260 9.31 6.02 31.66
C ASP A 260 9.04 7.50 31.36
N GLU A 261 9.94 8.42 31.72
CA GLU A 261 9.75 9.85 31.44
C GLU A 261 9.76 10.15 29.93
N ALA A 262 10.67 9.53 29.17
CA ALA A 262 10.73 9.71 27.72
C ALA A 262 9.43 9.24 27.03
N VAL A 263 8.93 8.06 27.42
CA VAL A 263 7.68 7.50 26.90
C VAL A 263 6.48 8.35 27.34
N ASP A 264 6.42 8.78 28.60
CA ASP A 264 5.33 9.63 29.11
C ASP A 264 5.31 11.01 28.42
N ARG A 265 6.46 11.57 28.09
CA ARG A 265 6.55 12.84 27.36
C ARG A 265 5.94 12.74 25.96
N LEU A 266 6.27 11.69 25.21
CA LEU A 266 5.67 11.45 23.88
C LEU A 266 4.19 11.06 24.00
N TYR A 267 3.83 10.17 24.93
CA TYR A 267 2.45 9.78 25.22
C TYR A 267 1.56 11.00 25.49
N ARG A 268 1.99 11.90 26.38
CA ARG A 268 1.25 13.14 26.68
C ARG A 268 1.10 14.05 25.46
N ALA A 269 2.06 14.05 24.54
CA ALA A 269 1.95 14.81 23.30
C ALA A 269 0.93 14.20 22.34
N VAL A 270 0.93 12.88 22.15
CA VAL A 270 -0.07 12.17 21.35
C VAL A 270 -1.48 12.40 21.92
N LEU A 271 -1.62 12.26 23.24
CA LEU A 271 -2.90 12.46 23.93
C LEU A 271 -3.47 13.88 23.74
N ARG A 272 -2.63 14.91 23.76
CA ARG A 272 -3.06 16.30 23.50
C ARG A 272 -3.45 16.53 22.04
N SER A 273 -3.01 15.68 21.12
CA SER A 273 -3.30 15.80 19.69
C SER A 273 -4.59 15.09 19.25
N GLU A 274 -5.32 14.45 20.17
CA GLU A 274 -6.55 13.68 19.87
C GLU A 274 -7.51 14.43 18.92
N ALA A 275 -7.87 15.67 19.27
CA ALA A 275 -8.79 16.47 18.47
C ALA A 275 -8.25 16.81 17.07
N ALA A 276 -6.93 16.96 16.91
CA ALA A 276 -6.31 17.31 15.63
C ALA A 276 -6.39 16.15 14.62
N PHE A 277 -6.42 14.89 15.07
CA PHE A 277 -6.61 13.75 14.17
C PHE A 277 -7.97 13.76 13.46
N LEU A 278 -8.98 14.45 14.02
CA LEU A 278 -10.31 14.58 13.42
C LEU A 278 -10.32 15.53 12.22
N GLU A 279 -9.33 16.42 12.08
CA GLU A 279 -9.23 17.35 10.95
C GLU A 279 -8.97 16.63 9.62
N HIS A 280 -8.49 15.39 9.68
CA HIS A 280 -8.12 14.56 8.54
C HIS A 280 -9.13 13.43 8.26
N LEU A 281 -10.34 13.51 8.84
CA LEU A 281 -11.39 12.54 8.55
C LEU A 281 -11.78 12.52 7.07
N ALA A 282 -12.05 11.31 6.58
CA ALA A 282 -12.57 11.12 5.24
C ALA A 282 -13.89 11.87 5.06
N LYS A 283 -14.02 12.53 3.91
CA LYS A 283 -15.25 13.23 3.54
C LYS A 283 -16.32 12.23 3.10
N PRO A 284 -17.61 12.50 3.34
CA PRO A 284 -18.68 11.75 2.69
C PRO A 284 -18.47 11.71 1.18
N GLN A 285 -18.73 10.55 0.56
CA GLN A 285 -18.44 10.31 -0.85
C GLN A 285 -18.97 11.41 -1.78
N ASP A 286 -20.22 11.85 -1.59
CA ASP A 286 -20.83 12.90 -2.42
C ASP A 286 -20.15 14.26 -2.28
N GLU A 287 -19.65 14.60 -1.09
CA GLU A 287 -18.86 15.81 -0.86
C GLU A 287 -17.51 15.70 -1.56
N ALA A 288 -16.82 14.56 -1.39
CA ALA A 288 -15.52 14.29 -2.03
C ALA A 288 -15.61 14.39 -3.55
N VAL A 289 -16.63 13.76 -4.16
CA VAL A 289 -16.88 13.85 -5.61
C VAL A 289 -17.18 15.30 -6.01
N THR A 290 -18.05 16.01 -5.27
CA THR A 290 -18.38 17.42 -5.59
C THR A 290 -17.15 18.30 -5.58
N LEU A 291 -16.32 18.20 -4.54
CA LEU A 291 -15.07 18.94 -4.43
C LEU A 291 -14.10 18.60 -5.55
N ALA A 292 -14.00 17.32 -5.93
CA ALA A 292 -13.13 16.89 -7.01
C ALA A 292 -13.54 17.48 -8.37
N PHE A 293 -14.85 17.53 -8.68
CA PHE A 293 -15.34 18.18 -9.90
C PHE A 293 -15.07 19.68 -9.91
N GLN A 294 -15.29 20.37 -8.78
CA GLN A 294 -14.99 21.79 -8.64
C GLN A 294 -13.51 22.08 -8.87
N ARG A 295 -12.62 21.27 -8.26
CA ARG A 295 -11.18 21.38 -8.45
C ARG A 295 -10.77 21.06 -9.89
N ALA A 296 -11.33 20.00 -10.48
CA ALA A 296 -11.02 19.57 -11.83
C ALA A 296 -11.40 20.62 -12.89
N ALA A 297 -12.46 21.40 -12.65
CA ALA A 297 -12.86 22.50 -13.53
C ALA A 297 -11.80 23.62 -13.63
N LEU A 298 -10.96 23.77 -12.61
CA LEU A 298 -9.94 24.82 -12.52
C LEU A 298 -8.51 24.28 -12.67
N ALA A 299 -8.32 22.96 -12.57
CA ALA A 299 -7.00 22.35 -12.54
C ALA A 299 -6.40 22.15 -13.94
N SER A 300 -5.12 22.48 -14.08
CA SER A 300 -4.31 22.13 -15.26
C SER A 300 -3.70 20.72 -15.18
N LYS A 301 -3.71 20.12 -13.97
CA LYS A 301 -3.22 18.77 -13.65
C LYS A 301 -4.39 17.86 -13.22
N PRO A 302 -4.24 16.53 -13.30
CA PRO A 302 -5.26 15.61 -12.80
C PRO A 302 -5.58 15.84 -11.31
N VAL A 303 -6.86 15.72 -10.95
CA VAL A 303 -7.30 15.64 -9.56
C VAL A 303 -7.37 14.15 -9.20
N ILE A 304 -6.73 13.78 -8.09
CA ILE A 304 -6.73 12.41 -7.57
C ILE A 304 -7.66 12.36 -6.36
N ILE A 305 -8.56 11.39 -6.36
CA ILE A 305 -9.37 11.03 -5.20
C ILE A 305 -8.88 9.65 -4.76
N ALA A 306 -8.56 9.50 -3.48
CA ALA A 306 -8.24 8.22 -2.89
C ALA A 306 -9.50 7.68 -2.21
N ASP A 307 -9.90 6.46 -2.56
CA ASP A 307 -10.91 5.74 -1.80
C ASP A 307 -10.24 5.12 -0.57
N THR A 308 -10.36 5.78 0.58
CA THR A 308 -9.79 5.29 1.83
C THR A 308 -10.66 4.21 2.48
N GLN A 309 -11.91 4.06 2.05
CA GLN A 309 -12.85 3.09 2.62
C GLN A 309 -12.58 1.69 2.07
N ASP A 310 -12.31 1.59 0.76
CA ASP A 310 -12.06 0.32 0.07
C ASP A 310 -10.60 0.20 -0.38
N ASN A 311 -9.68 0.39 0.58
CA ASN A 311 -8.25 0.36 0.34
C ASN A 311 -7.71 -1.08 0.43
N PRO A 312 -7.25 -1.71 -0.66
CA PRO A 312 -6.66 -3.05 -0.62
C PRO A 312 -5.37 -3.11 0.20
N GLY A 313 -4.66 -1.99 0.34
CA GLY A 313 -3.51 -1.86 1.23
C GLY A 313 -3.86 -1.86 2.72
N ALA A 314 -5.14 -1.98 3.07
CA ALA A 314 -5.66 -2.18 4.43
C ALA A 314 -6.67 -3.36 4.46
N GLY A 315 -6.53 -4.31 3.52
CA GLY A 315 -7.39 -5.49 3.39
C GLY A 315 -8.74 -5.24 2.70
N GLY A 316 -9.00 -4.05 2.18
CA GLY A 316 -10.23 -3.74 1.44
C GLY A 316 -10.43 -4.62 0.20
N SER A 317 -11.68 -4.93 -0.09
CA SER A 317 -12.10 -5.83 -1.18
C SER A 317 -11.78 -5.29 -2.59
N SER A 318 -11.66 -3.97 -2.75
CA SER A 318 -11.58 -3.26 -4.04
C SER A 318 -12.77 -3.53 -4.97
N ILE A 319 -13.97 -3.74 -4.43
CA ILE A 319 -15.20 -3.95 -5.23
C ILE A 319 -16.33 -2.98 -4.88
N THR A 320 -16.10 -1.93 -4.08
CA THR A 320 -17.14 -0.93 -3.83
C THR A 320 -17.40 -0.08 -5.08
N THR A 321 -18.68 0.18 -5.38
CA THR A 321 -19.10 0.89 -6.61
C THR A 321 -19.53 2.33 -6.38
N GLY A 322 -19.49 2.80 -5.14
CA GLY A 322 -19.99 4.12 -4.75
C GLY A 322 -19.45 5.25 -5.63
N PHE A 323 -18.12 5.37 -5.71
CA PHE A 323 -17.48 6.36 -6.58
C PHE A 323 -17.82 6.15 -8.06
N LEU A 324 -17.78 4.91 -8.56
CA LEU A 324 -18.11 4.62 -9.96
C LEU A 324 -19.53 5.06 -10.32
N SER A 325 -20.51 4.73 -9.47
CA SER A 325 -21.90 5.13 -9.62
C SER A 325 -22.05 6.66 -9.62
N ALA A 326 -21.42 7.35 -8.66
CA ALA A 326 -21.46 8.81 -8.58
C ALA A 326 -20.84 9.48 -9.82
N MET A 327 -19.72 8.96 -10.33
CA MET A 327 -19.07 9.47 -11.53
C MET A 327 -19.94 9.26 -12.79
N ILE A 328 -20.57 8.09 -12.93
CA ILE A 328 -21.49 7.81 -14.04
C ILE A 328 -22.72 8.73 -13.98
N ASN A 329 -23.35 8.86 -12.81
CA ASN A 329 -24.58 9.64 -12.63
C ASN A 329 -24.35 11.14 -12.90
N ARG A 330 -23.15 11.65 -12.58
CA ARG A 330 -22.76 13.04 -12.87
C ARG A 330 -22.25 13.25 -14.30
N GLY A 331 -22.22 12.19 -15.11
CA GLY A 331 -21.72 12.23 -16.49
C GLY A 331 -20.25 12.64 -16.55
N ALA A 332 -19.43 12.12 -15.61
CA ALA A 332 -18.00 12.38 -15.55
C ALA A 332 -17.33 12.12 -16.91
N LYS A 333 -16.35 12.96 -17.25
CA LYS A 333 -15.59 12.89 -18.50
C LYS A 333 -14.11 12.87 -18.17
N ASP A 334 -13.32 12.29 -19.07
CA ASP A 334 -11.86 12.25 -18.97
C ASP A 334 -11.37 11.75 -17.60
N THR A 335 -12.08 10.75 -17.07
CA THR A 335 -11.85 10.16 -15.74
C THR A 335 -11.31 8.74 -15.89
N LEU A 336 -10.31 8.41 -15.08
CA LEU A 336 -9.85 7.05 -14.86
C LEU A 336 -10.20 6.64 -13.43
N MET A 337 -10.81 5.47 -13.27
CA MET A 337 -10.94 4.83 -11.96
C MET A 337 -10.04 3.60 -11.97
N ALA A 338 -9.05 3.59 -11.10
CA ALA A 338 -8.11 2.50 -11.01
C ALA A 338 -8.56 1.49 -9.96
N LEU A 339 -8.12 0.23 -10.11
CA LEU A 339 -8.18 -0.82 -9.09
C LEU A 339 -9.60 -1.27 -8.71
N PHE A 340 -10.19 -2.13 -9.54
CA PHE A 340 -11.33 -2.98 -9.16
C PHE A 340 -10.90 -4.45 -9.13
N HIS A 341 -11.17 -5.16 -8.04
CA HIS A 341 -10.95 -6.61 -7.98
C HIS A 341 -12.13 -7.37 -8.60
N GLU A 342 -12.16 -7.40 -9.92
CA GLU A 342 -13.26 -8.00 -10.68
C GLU A 342 -12.75 -9.07 -11.66
N PRO A 343 -12.47 -10.29 -11.15
CA PRO A 343 -11.75 -11.28 -11.93
C PRO A 343 -12.53 -11.82 -13.12
N GLU A 344 -13.83 -12.03 -12.95
CA GLU A 344 -14.70 -12.51 -14.03
C GLU A 344 -14.89 -11.44 -15.12
N ILE A 345 -14.93 -10.15 -14.74
CA ILE A 345 -14.95 -9.05 -15.71
C ILE A 345 -13.65 -9.01 -16.52
N ALA A 346 -12.49 -9.12 -15.84
CA ALA A 346 -11.20 -9.15 -16.51
C ALA A 346 -11.08 -10.30 -17.51
N LYS A 347 -11.57 -11.49 -17.14
CA LYS A 347 -11.58 -12.69 -17.99
C LYS A 347 -12.53 -12.53 -19.19
N ALA A 348 -13.74 -12.02 -18.98
CA ALA A 348 -14.68 -11.74 -20.04
C ALA A 348 -14.14 -10.69 -21.03
N ALA A 349 -13.50 -9.63 -20.53
CA ALA A 349 -12.87 -8.61 -21.36
C ALA A 349 -11.70 -9.16 -22.20
N HIS A 350 -10.87 -10.05 -21.63
CA HIS A 350 -9.82 -10.74 -22.38
C HIS A 350 -10.38 -11.63 -23.49
N ALA A 351 -11.43 -12.40 -23.20
CA ALA A 351 -12.07 -13.27 -24.18
C ALA A 351 -12.74 -12.46 -25.32
N ALA A 352 -13.34 -11.32 -24.98
CA ALA A 352 -14.01 -10.46 -25.96
C ALA A 352 -13.03 -9.63 -26.81
N GLY A 353 -11.89 -9.25 -26.23
CA GLY A 353 -10.85 -8.47 -26.89
C GLY A 353 -11.14 -6.97 -27.00
N LYS A 354 -10.10 -6.20 -27.34
CA LYS A 354 -10.17 -4.74 -27.49
C LYS A 354 -11.23 -4.30 -28.52
N GLY A 355 -12.02 -3.30 -28.14
CA GLY A 355 -13.10 -2.71 -28.93
C GLY A 355 -14.44 -3.43 -28.77
N ALA A 356 -14.49 -4.58 -28.09
CA ALA A 356 -15.75 -5.24 -27.77
C ALA A 356 -16.57 -4.40 -26.79
N THR A 357 -17.90 -4.47 -26.90
CA THR A 357 -18.82 -3.84 -25.96
C THR A 357 -19.73 -4.91 -25.37
N PHE A 358 -19.89 -4.92 -24.05
CA PHE A 358 -20.79 -5.85 -23.36
C PHE A 358 -21.43 -5.18 -22.14
N GLU A 359 -22.50 -5.79 -21.66
CA GLU A 359 -23.10 -5.41 -20.38
C GLU A 359 -22.28 -6.05 -19.26
N VAL A 360 -21.90 -5.25 -18.27
CA VAL A 360 -21.09 -5.65 -17.15
C VAL A 360 -21.81 -5.29 -15.86
N THR A 361 -21.69 -6.12 -14.83
CA THR A 361 -22.18 -5.84 -13.49
C THR A 361 -21.01 -5.88 -12.53
N PHE A 362 -20.62 -4.70 -12.01
CA PHE A 362 -19.65 -4.58 -10.92
C PHE A 362 -20.29 -4.97 -9.59
N SER A 363 -19.49 -5.44 -8.64
CA SER A 363 -19.91 -5.96 -7.33
C SER A 363 -21.00 -7.03 -7.44
N ALA A 364 -21.00 -7.85 -8.50
CA ALA A 364 -22.08 -8.82 -8.75
C ALA A 364 -22.26 -9.83 -7.60
N HIS A 365 -21.19 -10.09 -6.86
CA HIS A 365 -21.17 -10.97 -5.69
C HIS A 365 -20.89 -10.24 -4.38
N GLY A 366 -20.93 -8.90 -4.40
CA GLY A 366 -20.73 -8.06 -3.24
C GLY A 366 -21.76 -8.35 -2.15
N LYS A 367 -21.30 -8.41 -0.91
CA LYS A 367 -22.13 -8.65 0.28
C LYS A 367 -21.86 -7.63 1.39
N GLY A 368 -20.75 -6.91 1.31
CA GLY A 368 -20.33 -5.91 2.29
C GLY A 368 -21.00 -4.54 2.08
N PRO A 369 -20.90 -3.65 3.09
CA PRO A 369 -21.36 -2.26 2.96
C PRO A 369 -20.69 -1.55 1.77
N GLY A 370 -21.49 -0.95 0.89
CA GLY A 370 -20.98 -0.21 -0.28
C GLY A 370 -20.67 -1.09 -1.51
N GLU A 371 -20.74 -2.40 -1.40
CA GLU A 371 -20.55 -3.35 -2.51
C GLU A 371 -21.87 -3.56 -3.28
N VAL A 372 -22.44 -2.48 -3.79
CA VAL A 372 -23.75 -2.49 -4.44
C VAL A 372 -23.59 -2.88 -5.91
N PRO A 373 -24.32 -3.88 -6.42
CA PRO A 373 -24.25 -4.25 -7.84
C PRO A 373 -24.53 -3.06 -8.77
N LEU A 374 -23.63 -2.82 -9.72
CA LEU A 374 -23.76 -1.74 -10.69
C LEU A 374 -23.67 -2.27 -12.12
N THR A 375 -24.82 -2.38 -12.78
CA THR A 375 -24.91 -2.83 -14.17
C THR A 375 -24.81 -1.66 -15.15
N THR A 376 -23.93 -1.78 -16.14
CA THR A 376 -23.74 -0.75 -17.16
C THR A 376 -23.11 -1.34 -18.44
N LYS A 377 -23.13 -0.60 -19.55
CA LYS A 377 -22.47 -1.00 -20.80
C LYS A 377 -21.02 -0.52 -20.81
N ALA A 378 -20.10 -1.44 -21.05
CA ALA A 378 -18.67 -1.17 -21.08
C ALA A 378 -18.03 -1.55 -22.43
N GLU A 379 -17.06 -0.77 -22.88
CA GLU A 379 -16.19 -1.06 -24.02
C GLU A 379 -14.80 -1.53 -23.53
N VAL A 380 -14.23 -2.60 -24.06
CA VAL A 380 -12.85 -2.99 -23.76
C VAL A 380 -11.87 -2.06 -24.47
N VAL A 381 -11.23 -1.14 -23.76
CA VAL A 381 -10.26 -0.19 -24.33
C VAL A 381 -8.87 -0.82 -24.47
N ALA A 382 -8.49 -1.64 -23.49
CA ALA A 382 -7.23 -2.39 -23.49
C ALA A 382 -7.33 -3.64 -22.60
N VAL A 383 -6.41 -4.57 -22.81
CA VAL A 383 -6.20 -5.76 -21.98
C VAL A 383 -4.70 -5.95 -21.76
N SER A 384 -4.30 -6.45 -20.60
CA SER A 384 -2.92 -6.74 -20.25
C SER A 384 -2.84 -7.89 -19.22
N ASP A 385 -1.65 -8.40 -18.99
CA ASP A 385 -1.35 -9.37 -17.93
C ASP A 385 -1.13 -8.71 -16.55
N GLY A 386 -1.49 -7.42 -16.44
CA GLY A 386 -1.39 -6.57 -15.24
C GLY A 386 0.00 -6.40 -14.67
N ARG A 387 1.05 -6.77 -15.41
CA ARG A 387 2.43 -6.55 -14.98
C ARG A 387 2.85 -5.12 -15.29
N PHE A 388 3.25 -4.39 -14.27
CA PHE A 388 3.88 -3.09 -14.42
C PHE A 388 4.89 -2.84 -13.30
N THR A 389 5.82 -1.94 -13.56
CA THR A 389 6.78 -1.44 -12.58
C THR A 389 6.19 -0.18 -11.95
N GLY A 390 6.11 -0.14 -10.62
CA GLY A 390 5.77 1.08 -9.91
C GLY A 390 6.93 2.09 -9.96
N THR A 391 6.62 3.36 -10.17
CA THR A 391 7.63 4.45 -10.27
C THR A 391 7.47 5.51 -9.17
N GLY A 392 6.73 5.22 -8.10
CA GLY A 392 6.69 6.09 -6.91
C GLY A 392 7.82 5.73 -5.95
N ARG A 393 8.25 6.60 -5.04
CA ARG A 393 9.35 6.27 -4.11
C ARG A 393 9.10 4.98 -3.31
N GLY A 394 7.86 4.76 -2.85
CA GLY A 394 7.47 3.50 -2.20
C GLY A 394 7.29 2.31 -3.15
N ALA A 395 7.44 2.46 -4.47
CA ALA A 395 7.22 1.42 -5.50
C ALA A 395 8.40 1.20 -6.47
N GLU A 396 9.25 2.22 -6.70
CA GLU A 396 10.57 2.13 -7.34
C GLU A 396 11.48 1.16 -6.58
N GLU A 397 11.18 0.96 -5.30
CA GLU A 397 11.90 0.10 -4.35
C GLU A 397 11.26 -1.28 -4.17
N LEU A 398 10.06 -1.51 -4.72
CA LEU A 398 9.30 -2.77 -4.60
C LEU A 398 9.44 -3.69 -5.83
N GLY A 399 10.10 -3.27 -6.91
CA GLY A 399 10.27 -4.14 -8.09
C GLY A 399 8.95 -4.45 -8.83
N ALA A 400 8.91 -5.58 -9.56
CA ALA A 400 7.79 -5.91 -10.44
C ALA A 400 6.61 -6.51 -9.67
N LEU A 401 5.40 -6.00 -9.91
CA LEU A 401 4.16 -6.53 -9.33
C LEU A 401 3.78 -7.92 -9.92
N PRO A 402 3.06 -8.76 -9.16
CA PRO A 402 2.73 -10.13 -9.56
C PRO A 402 1.87 -10.21 -10.84
N ARG A 403 1.89 -11.37 -11.51
CA ARG A 403 1.10 -11.64 -12.74
C ARG A 403 -0.39 -11.64 -12.42
N ARG A 404 -1.17 -10.73 -13.02
CA ARG A 404 -2.63 -10.65 -12.80
C ARG A 404 -3.32 -10.09 -14.03
N LEU A 405 -4.24 -10.81 -14.66
CA LEU A 405 -5.00 -10.27 -15.80
C LEU A 405 -5.64 -8.92 -15.45
N ALA A 406 -5.43 -7.93 -16.30
CA ALA A 406 -6.07 -6.62 -16.20
C ALA A 406 -6.74 -6.22 -17.50
N ALA A 407 -7.92 -5.62 -17.39
CA ALA A 407 -8.62 -5.01 -18.50
C ALA A 407 -8.80 -3.53 -18.23
N LEU A 408 -8.89 -2.69 -19.25
CA LEU A 408 -9.29 -1.29 -19.16
C LEU A 408 -10.65 -1.12 -19.84
N CYS A 409 -11.72 -0.81 -19.11
CA CYS A 409 -13.05 -0.69 -19.71
C CYS A 409 -13.60 0.75 -19.74
N GLY A 410 -14.10 1.16 -20.92
CA GLY A 410 -14.73 2.40 -21.40
C GLY A 410 -16.21 2.56 -21.06
N PHE A 411 -16.65 3.70 -20.49
CA PHE A 411 -18.09 4.04 -20.38
C PHE A 411 -18.45 5.31 -21.13
N GLY A 412 -19.49 5.22 -21.97
CA GLY A 412 -20.03 6.34 -22.74
C GLY A 412 -21.12 5.89 -23.73
N GLY A 413 -22.23 6.62 -23.81
CA GLY A 413 -23.39 6.28 -24.64
C GLY A 413 -23.10 6.25 -26.15
N GLY A 414 -23.18 5.05 -26.73
CA GLY A 414 -23.31 4.64 -28.14
C GLY A 414 -23.16 5.64 -29.30
N ARG A 415 -22.35 5.25 -30.31
CA ARG A 415 -22.82 4.72 -31.62
C ARG A 415 -21.66 4.17 -32.46
N ARG A 416 -21.99 3.14 -33.25
CA ARG A 416 -21.14 2.37 -34.20
C ARG A 416 -20.35 3.26 -35.16
N PHE A 417 -19.13 2.85 -35.53
CA PHE A 417 -18.46 3.34 -36.73
C PHE A 417 -18.30 2.26 -37.80
N ALA A 418 -18.75 2.61 -39.01
CA ALA A 418 -18.55 1.86 -40.24
C ALA A 418 -17.12 2.07 -40.77
N ARG A 419 -16.55 1.01 -41.35
CA ARG A 419 -15.28 1.05 -42.10
C ARG A 419 -15.38 2.03 -43.28
N ARG A 420 -14.40 2.93 -43.42
CA ARG A 420 -13.89 3.40 -44.71
C ARG A 420 -12.38 3.54 -44.64
N GLY A 421 -11.70 3.04 -45.67
CA GLY A 421 -10.26 2.86 -45.72
C GLY A 421 -9.49 3.90 -46.52
N ALA A 422 -8.18 3.61 -46.57
CA ALA A 422 -7.12 4.08 -47.48
C ALA A 422 -6.57 5.51 -47.32
N GLY A 423 -5.25 5.61 -47.11
CA GLY A 423 -4.51 6.87 -47.19
C GLY A 423 -3.02 6.86 -46.79
N ARG A 424 -2.19 6.15 -47.57
CA ARG A 424 -0.74 6.32 -47.88
C ARG A 424 0.27 7.01 -46.90
N HIS A 425 1.32 6.24 -46.62
CA HIS A 425 2.76 6.53 -46.44
C HIS A 425 3.32 7.97 -46.44
N ARG A 426 4.28 8.22 -45.51
CA ARG A 426 5.70 8.58 -45.83
C ARG A 426 6.65 8.34 -44.62
N ARG A 427 7.93 8.07 -44.92
CA ARG A 427 9.01 7.49 -44.09
C ARG A 427 9.93 8.57 -43.45
N HIS A 428 10.36 8.34 -42.19
CA HIS A 428 11.72 8.45 -41.54
C HIS A 428 12.70 9.64 -41.82
N PRO A 429 13.81 9.88 -41.05
CA PRO A 429 14.34 9.28 -39.77
C PRO A 429 15.08 10.24 -38.76
N VAL A 430 15.65 9.66 -37.66
CA VAL A 430 16.98 9.95 -37.01
C VAL A 430 17.15 10.85 -35.73
N GLN A 431 17.74 10.20 -34.71
CA GLN A 431 18.76 10.54 -33.65
C GLN A 431 18.60 11.60 -32.52
N ALA A 432 18.67 11.05 -31.29
CA ALA A 432 19.59 11.31 -30.15
C ALA A 432 20.26 12.70 -29.93
N SER A 433 20.15 13.20 -28.69
CA SER A 433 21.31 13.63 -27.88
C SER A 433 20.94 13.82 -26.40
N GLN A 434 21.89 13.47 -25.51
CA GLN A 434 21.93 13.73 -24.08
C GLN A 434 22.36 15.17 -23.80
N ALA A 435 21.83 15.81 -22.74
CA ALA A 435 22.58 16.58 -21.71
C ALA A 435 21.68 17.59 -20.95
N GLY A 436 21.72 17.53 -19.60
CA GLY A 436 21.97 18.73 -18.77
C GLY A 436 20.81 19.47 -18.07
N CYS A 437 20.67 19.23 -16.74
CA CYS A 437 20.20 20.13 -15.66
C CYS A 437 18.70 20.53 -15.52
N PRO A 438 18.24 20.97 -14.33
CA PRO A 438 18.20 20.33 -12.99
C PRO A 438 16.73 20.19 -12.49
N PRO A 439 16.42 19.50 -11.37
CA PRO A 439 15.04 19.36 -10.91
C PRO A 439 14.65 20.57 -10.06
N THR A 440 13.80 21.44 -10.59
CA THR A 440 12.97 22.33 -9.77
C THR A 440 11.54 22.17 -10.23
N ALA A 441 10.75 21.45 -9.44
CA ALA A 441 9.31 21.49 -9.50
C ALA A 441 8.84 21.55 -8.06
N ASP A 442 8.73 22.77 -7.55
CA ASP A 442 7.96 23.08 -6.37
C ASP A 442 6.52 22.61 -6.60
N VAL A 443 6.08 21.70 -5.74
CA VAL A 443 4.71 21.22 -5.67
C VAL A 443 4.16 21.72 -4.34
N GLU A 444 3.37 22.80 -4.37
CA GLU A 444 2.44 23.08 -3.29
C GLU A 444 1.28 22.07 -3.35
N PRO A 445 1.02 21.29 -2.29
CA PRO A 445 -0.13 20.41 -2.20
C PRO A 445 -1.28 21.08 -1.42
N VAL A 446 -2.52 20.96 -1.92
CA VAL A 446 -3.72 21.34 -1.17
C VAL A 446 -4.72 20.18 -1.17
N GLY A 447 -4.84 19.51 -0.03
CA GLY A 447 -5.79 18.41 0.24
C GLY A 447 -5.08 17.06 0.40
N GLU A 448 -4.79 16.71 1.64
CA GLU A 448 -3.87 15.65 2.06
C GLU A 448 -4.58 14.31 2.28
N SER A 449 -4.18 13.32 1.49
CA SER A 449 -4.13 11.90 1.84
C SER A 449 -3.07 11.31 0.90
N ARG A 450 -2.00 10.75 1.48
CA ARG A 450 -0.89 10.16 0.72
C ARG A 450 -0.63 8.72 1.15
N ALA A 451 -1.65 7.88 1.05
CA ALA A 451 -1.55 6.42 1.09
C ALA A 451 -0.82 5.88 -0.17
N PRO A 452 -0.35 4.62 -0.23
CA PRO A 452 0.42 4.11 -1.37
C PRO A 452 -0.38 4.23 -2.68
N PHE A 453 0.14 5.05 -3.61
CA PHE A 453 -0.51 5.38 -4.87
C PHE A 453 0.06 4.63 -6.06
N ILE A 454 -0.83 4.15 -6.93
CA ILE A 454 -0.53 3.91 -8.34
C ILE A 454 -1.03 5.13 -9.14
N PRO A 455 -0.16 5.91 -9.80
CA PRO A 455 -0.59 7.13 -10.48
C PRO A 455 -1.41 6.80 -11.73
N ALA A 456 -2.63 7.36 -11.80
CA ALA A 456 -3.45 7.42 -13.00
C ALA A 456 -3.04 8.65 -13.85
N VAL A 457 -2.42 8.44 -15.02
CA VAL A 457 -1.93 9.51 -15.92
C VAL A 457 -2.76 9.58 -17.21
N ARG A 458 -2.98 10.82 -17.70
CA ARG A 458 -3.75 11.16 -18.92
C ARG A 458 -3.33 10.33 -20.17
N PRO A 459 -4.28 9.90 -21.03
CA PRO A 459 -3.97 9.12 -22.24
C PRO A 459 -3.26 9.87 -23.38
N SER A 460 -3.16 11.20 -23.35
CA SER A 460 -2.89 11.98 -24.57
C SER A 460 -1.42 12.25 -24.91
N ARG A 461 -0.44 11.74 -24.14
CA ARG A 461 1.00 11.92 -24.44
C ARG A 461 1.89 10.71 -24.10
N LEU A 462 1.36 9.49 -24.13
CA LEU A 462 2.15 8.30 -23.84
C LEU A 462 2.85 7.76 -25.10
N GLY A 463 4.12 8.13 -25.27
CA GLY A 463 5.07 7.40 -26.09
C GLY A 463 5.71 6.27 -25.28
N TYR A 464 4.97 5.18 -25.02
CA TYR A 464 5.57 3.94 -24.52
C TYR A 464 6.10 3.13 -25.70
N ARG A 465 7.39 2.76 -25.68
CA ARG A 465 7.90 1.64 -26.46
C ARG A 465 7.62 0.36 -25.67
N LEU A 466 6.58 -0.35 -26.07
CA LEU A 466 6.43 -1.78 -25.78
C LEU A 466 7.58 -2.50 -26.50
N ALA A 467 8.39 -3.27 -25.77
CA ALA A 467 9.37 -4.15 -26.40
C ALA A 467 8.60 -5.26 -27.15
N PRO A 468 8.81 -5.47 -28.46
CA PRO A 468 8.25 -6.63 -29.15
C PRO A 468 8.95 -7.91 -28.67
N GLN A 469 8.18 -8.96 -28.45
CA GLN A 469 8.72 -10.31 -28.37
C GLN A 469 9.18 -10.73 -29.77
N ASP A 470 10.44 -11.16 -29.89
CA ASP A 470 10.96 -11.86 -31.06
C ASP A 470 10.38 -13.29 -31.09
N GLU A 471 9.71 -13.62 -32.18
CA GLU A 471 9.43 -15.00 -32.57
C GLU A 471 10.61 -15.56 -33.39
N GLY A 472 11.19 -16.66 -32.92
CA GLY A 472 11.91 -17.61 -33.78
C GLY A 472 13.35 -17.95 -33.37
N GLY A 473 13.60 -19.23 -33.04
CA GLY A 473 14.95 -19.80 -33.02
C GLY A 473 15.13 -20.99 -32.06
N ALA A 474 15.03 -22.21 -32.58
CA ALA A 474 15.14 -23.47 -31.84
C ALA A 474 16.55 -23.84 -31.37
N ALA A 475 16.69 -24.48 -30.20
CA ALA A 475 17.57 -25.67 -29.99
C ALA A 475 17.46 -26.31 -28.57
N ARG A 476 16.78 -27.46 -28.52
CA ARG A 476 17.10 -28.76 -27.84
C ARG A 476 17.66 -28.85 -26.38
N ARG A 477 16.89 -29.66 -25.61
CA ARG A 477 17.25 -30.73 -24.62
C ARG A 477 17.90 -30.28 -23.29
N ALA A 478 17.62 -30.86 -22.11
CA ALA A 478 16.73 -31.91 -21.61
C ALA A 478 16.71 -31.82 -20.07
N GLY A 479 15.65 -32.29 -19.39
CA GLY A 479 15.67 -32.57 -17.95
C GLY A 479 14.35 -32.27 -17.22
N ASN A 480 13.57 -33.33 -16.99
CA ASN A 480 12.33 -33.35 -16.21
C ASN A 480 12.59 -32.95 -14.73
N PRO A 481 11.64 -32.34 -13.99
CA PRO A 481 10.76 -33.20 -13.21
C PRO A 481 9.30 -32.72 -13.01
N ARG A 482 8.44 -33.74 -12.92
CA ARG A 482 7.30 -33.93 -12.00
C ARG A 482 6.12 -32.95 -12.06
N ARG A 483 5.00 -33.53 -12.50
CA ARG A 483 3.62 -33.06 -12.35
C ARG A 483 3.31 -32.73 -10.89
N LEU A 484 2.91 -31.48 -10.65
CA LEU A 484 1.95 -31.12 -9.61
C LEU A 484 0.68 -30.66 -10.35
N GLY A 485 -0.43 -31.34 -10.08
CA GLY A 485 -1.77 -30.97 -10.56
C GLY A 485 -2.32 -29.75 -9.82
N PRO A 486 -3.42 -29.15 -10.31
CA PRO A 486 -3.63 -27.71 -10.24
C PRO A 486 -4.32 -27.29 -8.94
N GLY A 487 -3.82 -26.19 -8.38
CA GLY A 487 -4.48 -25.41 -7.34
C GLY A 487 -4.09 -23.95 -7.54
N THR A 488 -4.51 -23.36 -8.66
CA THR A 488 -4.33 -21.92 -8.95
C THR A 488 -5.55 -21.17 -8.45
N LEU A 489 -5.40 -20.44 -7.35
CA LEU A 489 -6.29 -19.31 -7.01
C LEU A 489 -5.85 -18.13 -7.86
N ASP A 490 -6.75 -17.72 -8.75
CA ASP A 490 -6.56 -16.71 -9.78
C ASP A 490 -7.10 -15.38 -9.24
N ALA A 491 -6.22 -14.46 -8.86
CA ALA A 491 -6.63 -13.14 -8.36
C ALA A 491 -6.24 -12.09 -9.41
N THR A 492 -7.20 -11.70 -10.26
CA THR A 492 -7.04 -10.78 -11.39
C THR A 492 -7.60 -9.39 -11.01
N GLY A 493 -7.15 -8.32 -11.66
CA GLY A 493 -7.49 -6.94 -11.28
C GLY A 493 -7.87 -6.10 -12.49
N THR A 494 -9.04 -5.48 -12.49
CA THR A 494 -9.57 -4.69 -13.61
C THR A 494 -9.27 -3.21 -13.38
N LEU A 495 -8.71 -2.54 -14.39
CA LEU A 495 -8.58 -1.08 -14.49
C LEU A 495 -9.78 -0.53 -15.27
N LEU A 496 -10.17 0.72 -15.01
CA LEU A 496 -11.40 1.26 -15.59
C LEU A 496 -11.22 2.68 -16.15
N ALA A 497 -11.57 2.90 -17.42
CA ALA A 497 -11.53 4.22 -18.07
C ALA A 497 -12.93 4.66 -18.48
N ILE A 498 -13.39 5.84 -18.07
CA ILE A 498 -14.65 6.39 -18.59
C ILE A 498 -14.30 7.28 -19.80
N ARG A 499 -14.78 6.94 -21.01
CA ARG A 499 -14.39 7.61 -22.27
C ARG A 499 -15.60 8.16 -23.04
N LYS A 500 -15.48 9.39 -23.52
CA LYS A 500 -16.46 10.07 -24.38
C LYS A 500 -16.52 9.44 -25.79
N PRO A 501 -17.73 9.18 -26.36
CA PRO A 501 -17.88 8.95 -27.80
C PRO A 501 -17.73 10.29 -28.57
N PRO A 502 -17.11 10.31 -29.77
CA PRO A 502 -16.88 11.53 -30.51
C PRO A 502 -18.20 12.26 -30.82
N HIS A 503 -18.19 13.60 -30.76
CA HIS A 503 -19.34 14.40 -31.22
C HIS A 503 -19.56 14.19 -32.72
N PRO A 504 -20.81 14.20 -33.20
CA PRO A 504 -21.06 14.35 -34.62
C PRO A 504 -20.50 15.69 -35.09
N GLU A 505 -19.76 15.69 -36.21
CA GLU A 505 -19.39 16.91 -36.92
C GLU A 505 -20.66 17.69 -37.24
N VAL A 506 -20.86 18.83 -36.57
CA VAL A 506 -21.83 19.82 -37.00
C VAL A 506 -21.26 20.45 -38.26
N ARG A 507 -21.78 20.04 -39.43
CA ARG A 507 -21.57 20.79 -40.67
C ARG A 507 -22.21 22.17 -40.51
N ALA A 508 -21.39 23.21 -40.63
CA ALA A 508 -21.87 24.59 -40.72
C ALA A 508 -22.78 24.75 -41.96
N PRO A 509 -23.97 25.34 -41.84
CA PRO A 509 -24.69 25.89 -42.99
C PRO A 509 -23.99 27.18 -43.45
N GLY A 510 -23.90 27.35 -44.77
CA GLY A 510 -23.07 28.34 -45.44
C GLY A 510 -23.48 29.80 -45.33
N ASP A 511 -22.58 30.62 -45.87
CA ASP A 511 -22.59 32.08 -45.95
C ASP A 511 -23.81 32.69 -46.66
N ALA A 512 -24.33 33.80 -46.11
CA ALA A 512 -24.76 35.02 -46.81
C ALA A 512 -25.14 36.14 -45.80
N PRO A 513 -25.08 37.45 -46.18
CA PRO A 513 -24.39 38.47 -45.39
C PRO A 513 -25.28 39.47 -44.61
N ALA A 514 -24.59 40.29 -43.81
CA ALA A 514 -25.07 41.31 -42.88
C ALA A 514 -25.60 42.62 -43.51
N SER A 515 -26.59 43.23 -42.85
CA SER A 515 -26.86 44.68 -42.72
C SER A 515 -28.00 44.83 -41.69
N SER A 516 -28.17 45.81 -40.81
CA SER A 516 -27.45 47.03 -40.42
C SER A 516 -28.17 47.61 -39.18
N GLY A 517 -27.43 48.23 -38.25
CA GLY A 517 -27.92 49.39 -37.47
C GLY A 517 -28.47 49.16 -36.06
N GLY A 518 -27.87 49.87 -35.09
CA GLY A 518 -28.59 50.38 -33.90
C GLY A 518 -28.07 49.93 -32.52
N GLU A 519 -27.06 50.62 -32.00
CA GLU A 519 -26.82 50.80 -30.55
C GLU A 519 -27.74 51.93 -29.99
N PRO A 520 -27.74 52.25 -28.68
CA PRO A 520 -27.58 51.44 -27.46
C PRO A 520 -28.60 51.84 -26.35
N LEU A 521 -28.70 51.10 -25.24
CA LEU A 521 -29.11 51.71 -23.96
C LEU A 521 -28.56 51.02 -22.71
N ARG A 522 -28.08 51.88 -21.83
CA ARG A 522 -27.40 51.69 -20.54
C ARG A 522 -28.36 51.31 -19.42
N THR A 523 -27.84 50.60 -18.39
CA THR A 523 -27.87 50.89 -16.92
C THR A 523 -27.37 49.64 -16.18
N ARG A 524 -26.26 49.54 -15.43
CA ARG A 524 -25.70 50.22 -14.22
C ARG A 524 -26.42 49.92 -12.88
N PHE A 525 -25.65 49.29 -11.97
CA PHE A 525 -25.71 49.19 -10.49
C PHE A 525 -26.80 48.32 -9.82
N GLY A 526 -26.55 47.64 -8.69
CA GLY A 526 -25.42 47.70 -7.77
C GLY A 526 -25.46 46.64 -6.65
N CYS A 527 -24.36 46.56 -5.90
CA CYS A 527 -24.17 45.74 -4.70
C CYS A 527 -24.91 46.32 -3.48
N ALA A 528 -25.43 45.45 -2.61
CA ALA A 528 -25.56 45.66 -1.16
C ALA A 528 -25.86 44.32 -0.46
N GLY A 529 -25.04 43.91 0.51
CA GLY A 529 -25.46 43.03 1.62
C GLY A 529 -25.85 43.89 2.84
N PRO A 530 -25.85 43.37 4.08
CA PRO A 530 -26.27 42.04 4.54
C PRO A 530 -27.32 42.08 5.69
N THR A 531 -27.83 40.89 6.07
CA THR A 531 -28.40 40.46 7.39
C THR A 531 -29.76 41.01 7.86
N PRO A 532 -30.49 40.32 8.77
CA PRO A 532 -30.12 39.14 9.60
C PRO A 532 -30.32 37.78 8.95
#